data_AF-A0A1G3A8F2-F1
#
_entry.id   AF-A0A1G3A8F2-F1
#
_cell.length_a   1.000
_cell.length_b   1.000
_cell.length_c   1.000
_cell.angle_alpha   90.00
_cell.angle_beta   90.00
_cell.angle_gamma   90.00
#
_symmetry.space_group_name_H-M   'P 1'
#
loop_
_entity.id
_entity.type
_entity.pdbx_description
1 polymer ?
#
loop_
_entity_poly.entity_id
_entity_poly.type
_entity_poly.pdbx_seq_one_letter_code
_entity_poly.pdbx_strand_id
1 'polypeptide(L)'
;MQAGKKPHIEPRKRTGTKILKGLLLLLILLIGLTVFLVPAVVSSEKSRRLILAKINDSIAGHTNFTDLSIGWLKGVRIADFSFNDEAGQIAITEDKITTTDSFVVKNLRLNSPDGLSAAEPMAQIDSAVDIDTKNSMVSIRSVTADASLGRFGIKDGVVPLNSESGKGTNLVISASQVNLEKVRPFAILLASLPPELQLAGIAESKVSITSEKDIYRVTTNSTKINNMKVIYPDRKPFEPNEVTLAFDAAVNPKEKTIDVKTLQLDSPQVKIRKGQFARVSKGEKTRVEGRAECEYDWTAVSTVVAPFLPEGLNLKGKRKDAINFLSEFPTAQADQLMPNLKAESTLGFDQADYMGLSFGPTHTDIRIDNGVLNLAPFTTTVNEGQFNFAAQADFNQKPALLKTPKPMQIAKGIKINDETARKLLKYVSPLFANAVNAAGIANFHCEQLAVPMSAEAKNAAVVIGTISIDQLRLQASDLLGQILTTGDRSANMTIHPTRFMLQNGFLHYDDMQIDVGDNPVNFSGTIGLDKSLDMTVTLPYTLAGRTVRVDRDGSAKRITLPLKGTVDNPQIDTSKLIEQQVKEQAEEQLRKVFEDIFK
;
A
#
# COMPACT_ATOMS: atom_id res chain seq x y z
N MET A 1 110.50 -76.61 47.42
CA MET A 1 109.89 -76.47 46.08
C MET A 1 108.49 -75.89 46.25
N GLN A 2 108.22 -74.84 45.47
CA GLN A 2 106.92 -74.29 45.05
C GLN A 2 106.00 -73.56 46.03
N ALA A 3 105.46 -72.46 45.48
CA ALA A 3 104.68 -71.38 46.07
C ALA A 3 103.19 -71.49 45.68
N GLY A 4 102.29 -70.82 46.41
CA GLY A 4 100.88 -70.68 46.01
C GLY A 4 100.11 -69.68 46.88
N LYS A 5 99.43 -68.71 46.25
CA LYS A 5 98.87 -67.45 46.78
C LYS A 5 97.51 -67.56 47.51
N LYS A 6 97.32 -66.59 48.44
CA LYS A 6 96.13 -65.85 48.96
C LYS A 6 94.71 -66.17 48.42
N PRO A 7 93.67 -65.92 49.26
CA PRO A 7 92.40 -65.37 48.80
C PRO A 7 91.97 -64.05 49.49
N HIS A 8 91.17 -63.27 48.76
CA HIS A 8 90.51 -62.00 49.11
C HIS A 8 88.98 -62.20 48.97
N ILE A 9 88.20 -61.59 49.85
CA ILE A 9 86.73 -61.73 49.99
C ILE A 9 85.97 -60.58 49.28
N GLU A 10 84.82 -60.88 48.62
CA GLU A 10 83.57 -60.06 48.49
C GLU A 10 82.45 -60.78 47.65
N PRO A 11 81.16 -60.30 47.46
CA PRO A 11 79.97 -60.46 48.35
C PRO A 11 78.67 -61.05 47.67
N ARG A 12 77.54 -61.07 48.41
CA ARG A 12 76.22 -61.76 48.23
C ARG A 12 75.15 -60.98 47.40
N LYS A 13 74.25 -61.62 46.60
CA LYS A 13 73.08 -60.97 45.90
C LYS A 13 71.77 -61.82 45.71
N ARG A 14 70.65 -61.19 46.11
CA ARG A 14 69.24 -61.01 45.58
C ARG A 14 68.40 -62.14 44.92
N THR A 15 67.30 -62.57 45.59
CA THR A 15 66.20 -63.44 45.04
C THR A 15 64.75 -62.90 45.18
N GLY A 16 64.53 -61.70 45.74
CA GLY A 16 63.17 -61.17 46.05
C GLY A 16 62.46 -60.37 44.94
N THR A 17 63.15 -59.98 43.88
CA THR A 17 62.62 -59.07 42.84
C THR A 17 61.84 -59.77 41.71
N LYS A 18 61.90 -61.11 41.59
CA LYS A 18 61.20 -61.85 40.53
C LYS A 18 59.75 -62.22 40.89
N ILE A 19 59.48 -62.56 42.16
CA ILE A 19 58.14 -62.90 42.64
C ILE A 19 57.25 -61.65 42.71
N LEU A 20 57.79 -60.53 43.19
CA LEU A 20 57.07 -59.25 43.25
C LEU A 20 56.70 -58.73 41.84
N LYS A 21 57.57 -58.94 40.84
CA LYS A 21 57.26 -58.62 39.44
C LYS A 21 56.18 -59.52 38.85
N GLY A 22 56.14 -60.81 39.22
CA GLY A 22 55.09 -61.74 38.79
C GLY A 22 53.72 -61.43 39.40
N LEU A 23 53.66 -61.07 40.68
CA LEU A 23 52.45 -60.62 41.37
C LEU A 23 51.94 -59.28 40.83
N LEU A 24 52.86 -58.34 40.52
CA LEU A 24 52.50 -57.08 39.89
C LEU A 24 51.96 -57.29 38.46
N LEU A 25 52.57 -58.18 37.67
CA LEU A 25 52.08 -58.55 36.34
C LEU A 25 50.70 -59.22 36.41
N LEU A 26 50.48 -60.13 37.36
CA LEU A 26 49.19 -60.78 37.55
C LEU A 26 48.13 -59.77 38.03
N LEU A 27 48.49 -58.84 38.92
CA LEU A 27 47.60 -57.75 39.35
C LEU A 27 47.28 -56.79 38.20
N ILE A 28 48.26 -56.41 37.38
CA ILE A 28 48.07 -55.57 36.19
C ILE A 28 47.21 -56.31 35.15
N LEU A 29 47.38 -57.62 35.00
CA LEU A 29 46.60 -58.43 34.08
C LEU A 29 45.17 -58.65 34.61
N LEU A 30 44.98 -58.78 35.92
CA LEU A 30 43.69 -58.90 36.57
C LEU A 30 42.94 -57.56 36.58
N ILE A 31 43.64 -56.45 36.82
CA ILE A 31 43.11 -55.09 36.65
C ILE A 31 42.79 -54.86 35.18
N GLY A 32 43.68 -55.23 34.27
CA GLY A 32 43.48 -55.15 32.83
C GLY A 32 42.27 -55.97 32.36
N LEU A 33 42.08 -57.17 32.88
CA LEU A 33 40.93 -58.04 32.61
C LEU A 33 39.64 -57.44 33.19
N THR A 34 39.69 -56.94 34.43
CA THR A 34 38.54 -56.28 35.07
C THR A 34 38.12 -55.05 34.29
N VAL A 35 39.10 -54.23 33.87
CA VAL A 35 38.89 -53.06 33.00
C VAL A 35 38.36 -53.48 31.64
N PHE A 36 38.88 -54.55 31.04
CA PHE A 36 38.42 -55.05 29.73
C PHE A 36 36.98 -55.58 29.77
N LEU A 37 36.54 -56.12 30.92
CA LEU A 37 35.18 -56.63 31.14
C LEU A 37 34.15 -55.54 31.49
N VAL A 38 34.58 -54.32 31.83
CA VAL A 38 33.66 -53.20 32.17
C VAL A 38 32.57 -52.98 31.12
N PRO A 39 32.84 -52.95 29.80
CA PRO A 39 31.78 -52.72 28.81
C PRO A 39 30.74 -53.86 28.79
N ALA A 40 31.16 -55.11 28.97
CA ALA A 40 30.26 -56.25 29.04
C ALA A 40 29.40 -56.24 30.32
N VAL A 41 29.99 -55.80 31.45
CA VAL A 41 29.27 -55.67 32.73
C VAL A 41 28.28 -54.51 32.71
N VAL A 42 28.65 -53.36 32.14
CA VAL A 42 27.76 -52.19 32.02
C VAL A 42 26.61 -52.47 31.04
N SER A 43 26.85 -53.25 29.98
CA SER A 43 25.82 -53.65 29.01
C SER A 43 24.91 -54.81 29.49
N SER A 44 25.04 -55.26 30.75
CA SER A 44 24.23 -56.36 31.30
C SER A 44 22.87 -55.89 31.83
N GLU A 45 21.87 -56.78 31.84
CA GLU A 45 20.51 -56.43 32.29
C GLU A 45 20.44 -55.92 33.74
N LYS A 46 21.28 -56.46 34.64
CA LYS A 46 21.33 -56.04 36.05
C LYS A 46 21.88 -54.61 36.18
N SER A 47 22.97 -54.30 35.50
CA SER A 47 23.58 -52.97 35.48
C SER A 47 22.65 -51.94 34.83
N ARG A 48 21.99 -52.30 33.73
CA ARG A 48 20.97 -51.48 33.07
C ARG A 48 19.86 -51.05 34.03
N ARG A 49 19.27 -51.99 34.78
CA ARG A 49 18.22 -51.66 35.78
C ARG A 49 18.72 -50.72 36.87
N LEU A 50 19.95 -50.89 37.32
CA LEU A 50 20.55 -50.06 38.38
C LEU A 50 20.87 -48.64 37.88
N ILE A 51 21.36 -48.52 36.64
CA ILE A 51 21.58 -47.24 35.97
C ILE A 51 20.24 -46.51 35.75
N LEU A 52 19.21 -47.21 35.24
CA LEU A 52 17.87 -46.66 35.05
C LEU A 52 17.26 -46.16 36.37
N ALA A 53 17.32 -46.96 37.43
CA ALA A 53 16.84 -46.55 38.75
C ALA A 53 17.57 -45.29 39.24
N LYS A 54 18.90 -45.25 39.12
CA LYS A 54 19.69 -44.09 39.57
C LYS A 54 19.39 -42.82 38.78
N ILE A 55 19.18 -42.95 37.46
CA ILE A 55 18.79 -41.84 36.59
C ILE A 55 17.42 -41.32 36.98
N ASN A 56 16.43 -42.20 37.13
CA ASN A 56 15.04 -41.83 37.46
C ASN A 56 14.90 -41.25 38.88
N ASP A 57 15.74 -41.67 39.83
CA ASP A 57 15.80 -41.06 41.17
C ASP A 57 16.41 -39.65 41.16
N SER A 58 17.12 -39.27 40.10
CA SER A 58 17.91 -38.02 40.03
C SER A 58 17.31 -36.96 39.12
N ILE A 59 16.20 -37.24 38.43
CA ILE A 59 15.55 -36.33 37.47
C ILE A 59 14.06 -36.20 37.78
N ALA A 60 13.44 -35.09 37.39
CA ALA A 60 12.02 -34.82 37.60
C ALA A 60 11.08 -35.58 36.62
N GLY A 61 11.52 -36.74 36.11
CA GLY A 61 10.83 -37.52 35.07
C GLY A 61 11.24 -39.00 35.09
N HIS A 62 10.69 -39.77 34.15
CA HIS A 62 10.96 -41.20 33.99
C HIS A 62 11.65 -41.46 32.65
N THR A 63 12.88 -41.94 32.72
CA THR A 63 13.66 -42.46 31.60
C THR A 63 13.51 -43.97 31.49
N ASN A 64 13.49 -44.47 30.25
CA ASN A 64 13.61 -45.88 29.93
C ASN A 64 14.49 -46.05 28.67
N PHE A 65 15.10 -47.21 28.51
CA PHE A 65 15.76 -47.61 27.27
C PHE A 65 15.84 -49.14 27.19
N THR A 66 15.62 -49.70 25.99
CA THR A 66 15.55 -51.16 25.81
C THR A 66 16.94 -51.78 25.84
N ASP A 67 17.96 -51.10 25.30
CA ASP A 67 19.33 -51.60 25.31
C ASP A 67 20.36 -50.50 25.54
N LEU A 68 21.48 -50.88 26.17
CA LEU A 68 22.65 -50.03 26.40
C LEU A 68 23.88 -50.89 26.14
N SER A 69 24.59 -50.57 25.06
CA SER A 69 25.84 -51.25 24.71
C SER A 69 27.01 -50.29 24.80
N ILE A 70 28.08 -50.74 25.43
CA ILE A 70 29.35 -50.02 25.50
C ILE A 70 30.42 -50.91 24.86
N GLY A 71 31.20 -50.35 23.94
CA GLY A 71 32.32 -51.05 23.32
C GLY A 71 33.54 -50.16 23.19
N TRP A 72 34.72 -50.68 23.52
CA TRP A 72 35.98 -49.93 23.46
C TRP A 72 36.29 -49.32 22.09
N LEU A 73 35.81 -49.93 21.01
CA LEU A 73 36.01 -49.46 19.63
C LEU A 73 34.74 -48.84 19.00
N LYS A 74 33.56 -49.09 19.59
CA LYS A 74 32.25 -48.71 19.02
C LYS A 74 31.53 -47.61 19.80
N GLY A 75 32.08 -47.15 20.92
CA GLY A 75 31.49 -46.12 21.77
C GLY A 75 30.32 -46.63 22.61
N VAL A 76 29.46 -45.71 23.05
CA VAL A 76 28.24 -45.98 23.81
C VAL A 76 27.04 -45.85 22.88
N ARG A 77 26.18 -46.87 22.82
CA ARG A 77 24.93 -46.87 22.05
C ARG A 77 23.77 -47.20 22.98
N ILE A 78 22.72 -46.38 22.92
CA ILE A 78 21.45 -46.58 23.62
C ILE A 78 20.39 -46.86 22.55
N ALA A 79 19.60 -47.92 22.72
CA ALA A 79 18.49 -48.24 21.83
C ALA A 79 17.15 -47.99 22.52
N ASP A 80 16.18 -47.48 21.75
CA ASP A 80 14.79 -47.24 22.17
C ASP A 80 14.69 -46.43 23.46
N PHE A 81 15.41 -45.32 23.49
CA PHE A 81 15.38 -44.40 24.61
C PHE A 81 14.01 -43.73 24.67
N SER A 82 13.42 -43.61 25.86
CA SER A 82 12.24 -42.78 26.09
C SER A 82 12.40 -41.99 27.38
N PHE A 83 11.96 -40.75 27.36
CA PHE A 83 11.89 -39.88 28.52
C PHE A 83 10.47 -39.31 28.63
N ASN A 84 9.93 -39.29 29.84
CA ASN A 84 8.59 -38.79 30.11
C ASN A 84 8.61 -37.94 31.39
N ASP A 85 8.12 -36.72 31.35
CA ASP A 85 7.97 -35.85 32.52
C ASP A 85 6.59 -35.18 32.54
N GLU A 86 6.39 -34.17 33.39
CA GLU A 86 5.13 -33.41 33.44
C GLU A 86 4.90 -32.51 32.21
N ALA A 87 5.95 -32.21 31.43
CA ALA A 87 5.90 -31.31 30.27
C ALA A 87 5.73 -32.06 28.94
N GLY A 88 6.11 -33.35 28.87
CA GLY A 88 5.92 -34.16 27.67
C GLY A 88 6.66 -35.50 27.66
N GLN A 89 6.56 -36.18 26.51
CA GLN A 89 7.18 -37.46 26.24
C GLN A 89 8.02 -37.41 24.97
N ILE A 90 9.28 -37.84 25.08
CA ILE A 90 10.19 -38.05 23.95
C ILE A 90 10.54 -39.53 23.87
N ALA A 91 10.47 -40.12 22.68
CA ALA A 91 10.94 -41.48 22.40
C ALA A 91 11.82 -41.48 21.16
N ILE A 92 13.01 -42.07 21.26
CA ILE A 92 14.01 -42.17 20.20
C ILE A 92 14.28 -43.65 19.98
N THR A 93 13.89 -44.13 18.80
CA THR A 93 14.23 -45.45 18.25
C THR A 93 15.23 -45.28 17.11
N GLU A 94 15.80 -46.37 16.59
CA GLU A 94 16.91 -46.32 15.60
C GLU A 94 16.64 -45.39 14.39
N ASP A 95 15.41 -45.40 13.86
CA ASP A 95 15.03 -44.62 12.67
C ASP A 95 13.93 -43.55 12.94
N LYS A 96 13.46 -43.42 14.18
CA LYS A 96 12.29 -42.59 14.49
C LYS A 96 12.42 -41.88 15.84
N ILE A 97 12.20 -40.57 15.84
CA ILE A 97 12.03 -39.73 17.03
C ILE A 97 10.56 -39.37 17.13
N THR A 98 9.95 -39.57 18.29
CA THR A 98 8.54 -39.23 18.57
C THR A 98 8.53 -38.29 19.76
N THR A 99 7.85 -37.15 19.63
CA THR A 99 7.70 -36.17 20.71
C THR A 99 6.22 -35.88 20.94
N THR A 100 5.84 -35.64 22.18
CA THR A 100 4.50 -35.18 22.57
C THR A 100 4.66 -34.26 23.75
N ASP A 101 4.63 -32.95 23.49
CA ASP A 101 5.05 -31.93 24.44
C ASP A 101 4.03 -30.78 24.48
N SER A 102 3.88 -30.17 25.65
CA SER A 102 3.16 -28.91 25.85
C SER A 102 4.13 -27.84 26.34
N PHE A 103 4.22 -26.71 25.63
CA PHE A 103 5.12 -25.63 26.00
C PHE A 103 4.49 -24.26 25.79
N VAL A 104 4.98 -23.28 26.57
CA VAL A 104 4.53 -21.90 26.49
C VAL A 104 5.67 -21.02 25.97
N VAL A 105 5.43 -20.38 24.84
CA VAL A 105 6.31 -19.34 24.30
C VAL A 105 5.88 -17.99 24.87
N LYS A 106 6.79 -17.28 25.54
CA LYS A 106 6.53 -15.93 26.08
C LYS A 106 7.38 -14.89 25.36
N ASN A 107 6.77 -13.76 25.04
CA ASN A 107 7.43 -12.59 24.43
C ASN A 107 8.21 -12.91 23.15
N LEU A 108 7.63 -13.75 22.26
CA LEU A 108 8.21 -13.97 20.95
C LEU A 108 8.20 -12.64 20.18
N ARG A 109 9.38 -12.17 19.77
CA ARG A 109 9.51 -10.95 19.00
C ARG A 109 10.24 -11.24 17.69
N LEU A 110 9.64 -10.83 16.59
CA LEU A 110 10.22 -10.88 15.25
C LEU A 110 10.63 -9.46 14.87
N ASN A 111 11.83 -9.30 14.33
CA ASN A 111 12.35 -8.03 13.86
C ASN A 111 12.74 -8.15 12.38
N SER A 112 12.38 -7.17 11.57
CA SER A 112 12.90 -7.02 10.21
C SER A 112 14.23 -6.25 10.21
N PRO A 113 15.08 -6.41 9.17
CA PRO A 113 16.24 -5.54 8.96
C PRO A 113 15.92 -4.05 8.94
N ASP A 114 14.71 -3.69 8.48
CA ASP A 114 14.23 -2.30 8.36
C ASP A 114 13.69 -1.72 9.68
N GLY A 115 13.93 -2.40 10.81
CA GLY A 115 13.56 -1.93 12.15
C GLY A 115 12.10 -2.15 12.56
N LEU A 116 11.25 -2.74 11.70
CA LEU A 116 9.91 -3.17 12.07
C LEU A 116 9.96 -4.33 13.06
N SER A 117 9.03 -4.36 14.02
CA SER A 117 8.90 -5.47 14.96
C SER A 117 7.46 -5.91 15.16
N ALA A 118 7.27 -7.21 15.33
CA ALA A 118 5.99 -7.82 15.70
C ALA A 118 6.22 -8.70 16.93
N ALA A 119 5.25 -8.75 17.85
CA ALA A 119 5.39 -9.51 19.07
C ALA A 119 4.16 -10.36 19.35
N GLU A 120 4.40 -11.60 19.76
CA GLU A 120 3.41 -12.50 20.34
C GLU A 120 3.75 -12.65 21.84
N PRO A 121 2.97 -12.02 22.74
CA PRO A 121 3.28 -11.99 24.17
C PRO A 121 3.22 -13.37 24.80
N MET A 122 2.30 -14.23 24.36
CA MET A 122 2.17 -15.58 24.88
C MET A 122 1.44 -16.50 23.91
N ALA A 123 2.08 -17.61 23.57
CA ALA A 123 1.44 -18.71 22.85
C ALA A 123 1.62 -20.01 23.63
N GLN A 124 0.52 -20.72 23.89
CA GLN A 124 0.56 -22.10 24.37
C GLN A 124 0.53 -23.03 23.15
N ILE A 125 1.47 -23.97 23.09
CA ILE A 125 1.62 -24.88 21.98
C ILE A 125 1.64 -26.31 22.52
N ASP A 126 0.69 -27.11 22.06
CA ASP A 126 0.69 -28.55 22.27
C ASP A 126 1.07 -29.21 20.95
N SER A 127 2.01 -30.15 20.99
CA SER A 127 2.55 -30.78 19.80
C SER A 127 2.74 -32.27 19.98
N ALA A 128 2.44 -33.03 18.94
CA ALA A 128 2.74 -34.44 18.82
C ALA A 128 3.32 -34.68 17.43
N VAL A 129 4.63 -34.93 17.37
CA VAL A 129 5.41 -34.95 16.13
C VAL A 129 6.28 -36.19 16.08
N ASP A 130 6.36 -36.80 14.91
CA ASP A 130 7.15 -37.98 14.63
C ASP A 130 8.16 -37.64 13.53
N ILE A 131 9.44 -37.69 13.82
CA ILE A 131 10.54 -37.49 12.87
C ILE A 131 11.06 -38.86 12.45
N ASP A 132 10.91 -39.20 11.19
CA ASP A 132 11.48 -40.37 10.54
C ASP A 132 12.80 -39.97 9.88
N THR A 133 13.91 -40.33 10.50
CA THR A 133 15.25 -39.94 10.05
C THR A 133 15.68 -40.73 8.81
N LYS A 134 15.18 -41.95 8.65
CA LYS A 134 15.47 -42.83 7.51
C LYS A 134 14.83 -42.33 6.23
N ASN A 135 13.57 -41.91 6.31
CA ASN A 135 12.84 -41.36 5.16
C ASN A 135 12.96 -39.84 5.06
N SER A 136 13.67 -39.19 5.99
CA SER A 136 13.81 -37.73 6.05
C SER A 136 12.46 -37.01 6.08
N MET A 137 11.54 -37.47 6.94
CA MET A 137 10.17 -36.96 7.03
C MET A 137 9.82 -36.53 8.45
N VAL A 138 9.01 -35.48 8.56
CA VAL A 138 8.32 -35.10 9.79
C VAL A 138 6.83 -35.35 9.59
N SER A 139 6.24 -36.17 10.45
CA SER A 139 4.80 -36.40 10.52
C SER A 139 4.25 -35.69 11.76
N ILE A 140 3.32 -34.77 11.54
CA ILE A 140 2.65 -34.01 12.58
C ILE A 140 1.34 -34.73 12.91
N ARG A 141 1.29 -35.47 14.03
CA ARG A 141 0.04 -36.08 14.50
C ARG A 141 -0.96 -34.99 14.89
N SER A 142 -0.50 -34.04 15.71
CA SER A 142 -1.25 -32.84 16.05
C SER A 142 -0.31 -31.71 16.46
N VAL A 143 -0.61 -30.49 16.04
CA VAL A 143 -0.06 -29.27 16.66
C VAL A 143 -1.23 -28.33 16.89
N THR A 144 -1.41 -27.85 18.11
CA THR A 144 -2.35 -26.78 18.44
C THR A 144 -1.57 -25.62 19.02
N ALA A 145 -1.86 -24.40 18.56
CA ALA A 145 -1.25 -23.18 19.06
C ALA A 145 -2.36 -22.19 19.43
N ASP A 146 -2.47 -21.91 20.72
CA ASP A 146 -3.32 -20.88 21.31
C ASP A 146 -2.48 -19.62 21.53
N ALA A 147 -2.54 -18.68 20.59
CA ALA A 147 -1.78 -17.44 20.59
C ALA A 147 -2.70 -16.23 20.80
N SER A 148 -2.13 -15.08 21.17
CA SER A 148 -2.92 -13.85 21.33
C SER A 148 -3.65 -13.46 20.04
N LEU A 149 -3.04 -13.76 18.88
CA LEU A 149 -3.56 -13.44 17.55
C LEU A 149 -4.60 -14.44 17.03
N GLY A 150 -4.76 -15.62 17.65
CA GLY A 150 -5.75 -16.62 17.27
C GLY A 150 -5.36 -18.04 17.65
N ARG A 151 -6.24 -19.00 17.35
CA ARG A 151 -6.01 -20.43 17.56
C ARG A 151 -5.73 -21.13 16.24
N PHE A 152 -4.64 -21.89 16.20
CA PHE A 152 -4.19 -22.63 15.02
C PHE A 152 -4.09 -24.11 15.33
N GLY A 153 -4.38 -24.94 14.34
CA GLY A 153 -4.35 -26.39 14.46
C GLY A 153 -3.82 -27.05 13.19
N ILE A 154 -2.97 -28.04 13.35
CA ILE A 154 -2.55 -28.96 12.29
C ILE A 154 -2.86 -30.36 12.79
N LYS A 155 -3.46 -31.20 11.96
CA LYS A 155 -3.70 -32.61 12.26
C LYS A 155 -3.28 -33.46 11.06
N ASP A 156 -2.62 -34.57 11.34
CA ASP A 156 -2.17 -35.54 10.33
C ASP A 156 -1.36 -34.89 9.18
N GLY A 157 -0.47 -33.96 9.54
CA GLY A 157 0.38 -33.22 8.61
C GLY A 157 1.68 -33.96 8.29
N VAL A 158 2.29 -33.65 7.16
CA VAL A 158 3.55 -34.26 6.70
C VAL A 158 4.44 -33.20 6.08
N VAL A 159 5.71 -33.13 6.49
CA VAL A 159 6.71 -32.19 5.97
C VAL A 159 8.02 -32.93 5.69
N PRO A 160 8.54 -32.91 4.46
CA PRO A 160 9.84 -33.47 4.16
C PRO A 160 10.97 -32.61 4.73
N LEU A 161 12.00 -33.24 5.29
CA LEU A 161 13.21 -32.56 5.81
C LEU A 161 14.17 -32.16 4.69
N ASN A 162 14.13 -32.87 3.56
CA ASN A 162 14.95 -32.60 2.39
C ASN A 162 14.23 -33.07 1.11
N SER A 163 14.84 -32.73 -0.03
CA SER A 163 14.34 -33.08 -1.37
C SER A 163 14.45 -34.57 -1.73
N GLU A 164 15.15 -35.38 -0.93
CA GLU A 164 15.42 -36.81 -1.21
C GLU A 164 14.32 -37.75 -0.69
N SER A 165 13.46 -37.23 0.18
CA SER A 165 12.39 -37.98 0.87
C SER A 165 11.30 -38.60 -0.02
N GLY A 166 11.22 -38.23 -1.31
CA GLY A 166 10.29 -38.79 -2.30
C GLY A 166 8.81 -38.48 -2.07
N LYS A 167 8.44 -37.84 -0.95
CA LYS A 167 7.08 -37.40 -0.61
C LYS A 167 7.03 -35.88 -0.47
N GLY A 168 5.92 -35.28 -0.91
CA GLY A 168 5.68 -33.86 -0.76
C GLY A 168 5.17 -33.47 0.62
N THR A 169 5.21 -32.16 0.89
CA THR A 169 4.50 -31.53 2.01
C THR A 169 3.00 -31.77 1.86
N ASN A 170 2.33 -32.05 2.96
CA ASN A 170 0.87 -32.04 3.03
C ASN A 170 0.46 -31.53 4.42
N LEU A 171 -0.03 -30.30 4.48
CA LEU A 171 -0.45 -29.64 5.70
C LEU A 171 -1.86 -29.12 5.52
N VAL A 172 -2.70 -29.36 6.52
CA VAL A 172 -4.02 -28.74 6.63
C VAL A 172 -4.06 -27.96 7.93
N ILE A 173 -4.03 -26.63 7.79
CA ILE A 173 -3.98 -25.68 8.89
C ILE A 173 -5.40 -25.17 9.11
N SER A 174 -5.95 -25.42 10.29
CA SER A 174 -7.21 -24.83 10.76
C SER A 174 -6.87 -23.60 11.58
N ALA A 175 -7.46 -22.46 11.26
CA ALA A 175 -7.29 -21.21 11.97
C ALA A 175 -8.66 -20.73 12.44
N SER A 176 -8.78 -20.39 13.71
CA SER A 176 -10.04 -19.96 14.33
C SER A 176 -9.79 -18.79 15.27
N GLN A 177 -10.79 -17.91 15.40
CA GLN A 177 -10.72 -16.73 16.25
C GLN A 177 -9.49 -15.85 15.95
N VAL A 178 -9.07 -15.78 14.68
CA VAL A 178 -7.90 -15.01 14.28
C VAL A 178 -8.24 -13.52 14.28
N ASN A 179 -7.62 -12.76 15.18
CA ASN A 179 -7.87 -11.33 15.31
C ASN A 179 -6.98 -10.55 14.35
N LEU A 180 -7.58 -9.91 13.34
CA LEU A 180 -6.86 -9.18 12.30
C LEU A 180 -6.07 -7.97 12.82
N GLU A 181 -6.52 -7.33 13.90
CA GLU A 181 -5.79 -6.21 14.51
C GLU A 181 -4.45 -6.69 15.10
N LYS A 182 -4.45 -7.90 15.66
CA LYS A 182 -3.25 -8.53 16.24
C LYS A 182 -2.35 -9.17 15.20
N VAL A 183 -2.90 -9.56 14.05
CA VAL A 183 -2.11 -10.05 12.89
C VAL A 183 -1.38 -8.90 12.18
N ARG A 184 -1.94 -7.69 12.20
CA ARG A 184 -1.41 -6.52 11.46
C ARG A 184 0.10 -6.29 11.61
N PRO A 185 0.71 -6.27 12.81
CA PRO A 185 2.16 -6.08 12.94
C PRO A 185 2.98 -7.13 12.18
N PHE A 186 2.52 -8.39 12.17
CA PHE A 186 3.16 -9.47 11.43
C PHE A 186 2.98 -9.29 9.91
N ALA A 187 1.80 -8.86 9.46
CA ALA A 187 1.54 -8.60 8.04
C ALA A 187 2.38 -7.44 7.49
N ILE A 188 2.58 -6.37 8.29
CA ILE A 188 3.46 -5.24 7.95
C ILE A 188 4.92 -5.72 7.90
N LEU A 189 5.36 -6.48 8.89
CA LEU A 189 6.73 -7.03 8.94
C LEU A 189 7.05 -7.92 7.73
N LEU A 190 6.05 -8.63 7.20
CA LEU A 190 6.16 -9.47 6.00
C LEU A 190 5.89 -8.71 4.68
N ALA A 191 5.90 -7.37 4.71
CA ALA A 191 5.62 -6.50 3.56
C ALA A 191 4.31 -6.85 2.81
N SER A 192 3.35 -7.41 3.53
CA SER A 192 2.07 -7.89 2.98
C SER A 192 0.92 -6.91 3.23
N LEU A 193 1.16 -5.82 3.97
CA LEU A 193 0.18 -4.79 4.30
C LEU A 193 0.83 -3.40 4.41
N PRO A 194 0.26 -2.33 3.83
CA PRO A 194 0.72 -0.97 4.04
C PRO A 194 0.67 -0.55 5.53
N PRO A 195 1.67 0.18 6.05
CA PRO A 195 1.72 0.56 7.47
C PRO A 195 0.52 1.41 7.92
N GLU A 196 0.01 2.28 7.08
CA GLU A 196 -1.13 3.17 7.35
C GLU A 196 -2.48 2.42 7.42
N LEU A 197 -2.57 1.24 6.80
CA LEU A 197 -3.80 0.47 6.74
C LEU A 197 -4.04 -0.28 8.05
N GLN A 198 -5.19 -0.08 8.67
CA GLN A 198 -5.64 -0.87 9.81
C GLN A 198 -6.73 -1.84 9.39
N LEU A 199 -6.65 -3.06 9.90
CA LEU A 199 -7.61 -4.13 9.67
C LEU A 199 -8.16 -4.58 11.02
N ALA A 200 -9.48 -4.72 11.10
CA ALA A 200 -10.16 -5.33 12.23
C ALA A 200 -11.11 -6.43 11.76
N GLY A 201 -11.47 -7.32 12.69
CA GLY A 201 -12.35 -8.45 12.44
C GLY A 201 -11.76 -9.76 12.96
N ILE A 202 -12.61 -10.78 12.99
CA ILE A 202 -12.25 -12.13 13.42
C ILE A 202 -12.36 -13.07 12.23
N ALA A 203 -11.24 -13.69 11.86
CA ALA A 203 -11.13 -14.62 10.75
C ALA A 203 -11.13 -16.08 11.21
N GLU A 204 -11.77 -16.91 10.42
CA GLU A 204 -11.76 -18.37 10.50
C GLU A 204 -11.41 -18.91 9.12
N SER A 205 -10.51 -19.89 9.05
CA SER A 205 -10.04 -20.41 7.77
C SER A 205 -9.53 -21.84 7.89
N LYS A 206 -9.53 -22.56 6.78
CA LYS A 206 -8.85 -23.83 6.62
C LYS A 206 -7.96 -23.75 5.39
N VAL A 207 -6.65 -23.74 5.62
CA VAL A 207 -5.64 -23.59 4.58
C VAL A 207 -4.95 -24.94 4.36
N SER A 208 -4.92 -25.41 3.12
CA SER A 208 -4.15 -26.60 2.74
C SER A 208 -2.90 -26.17 2.00
N ILE A 209 -1.75 -26.72 2.40
CA ILE A 209 -0.46 -26.52 1.75
C ILE A 209 0.03 -27.90 1.34
N THR A 210 0.11 -28.13 0.04
CA THR A 210 0.66 -29.37 -0.52
C THR A 210 1.90 -29.04 -1.35
N SER A 211 2.83 -29.96 -1.48
CA SER A 211 3.90 -29.82 -2.47
C SER A 211 4.01 -31.03 -3.37
N GLU A 212 4.35 -30.77 -4.62
CA GLU A 212 4.73 -31.78 -5.60
C GLU A 212 6.03 -31.30 -6.25
N LYS A 213 7.13 -32.03 -6.01
CA LYS A 213 8.49 -31.61 -6.36
C LYS A 213 8.79 -30.22 -5.77
N ASP A 214 9.13 -29.24 -6.60
CA ASP A 214 9.48 -27.87 -6.21
C ASP A 214 8.28 -26.91 -6.15
N ILE A 215 7.05 -27.40 -6.38
CA ILE A 215 5.83 -26.58 -6.47
C ILE A 215 5.00 -26.77 -5.20
N TYR A 216 4.71 -25.66 -4.51
CA TYR A 216 3.82 -25.60 -3.36
C TYR A 216 2.46 -25.07 -3.79
N ARG A 217 1.39 -25.82 -3.54
CA ARG A 217 0.02 -25.38 -3.75
C ARG A 217 -0.61 -25.00 -2.42
N VAL A 218 -1.05 -23.75 -2.31
CA VAL A 218 -1.73 -23.18 -1.14
C VAL A 218 -3.19 -22.91 -1.50
N THR A 219 -4.12 -23.53 -0.79
CA THR A 219 -5.56 -23.41 -1.07
C THR A 219 -6.39 -23.15 0.18
N THR A 220 -7.42 -22.33 0.07
CA THR A 220 -8.52 -22.22 1.03
C THR A 220 -9.82 -22.01 0.27
N ASN A 221 -10.91 -22.63 0.71
CA ASN A 221 -12.25 -22.46 0.14
C ASN A 221 -13.27 -21.97 1.18
N SER A 222 -12.83 -21.71 2.41
CA SER A 222 -13.70 -21.53 3.56
C SER A 222 -13.22 -20.43 4.51
N THR A 223 -12.44 -19.46 4.01
CA THR A 223 -12.08 -18.31 4.85
C THR A 223 -13.31 -17.44 5.04
N LYS A 224 -13.70 -17.19 6.28
CA LYS A 224 -14.75 -16.25 6.68
C LYS A 224 -14.17 -15.23 7.64
N ILE A 225 -14.50 -13.97 7.44
CA ILE A 225 -14.10 -12.86 8.30
C ILE A 225 -15.37 -12.16 8.76
N ASN A 226 -15.58 -12.14 10.08
CA ASN A 226 -16.69 -11.48 10.74
C ASN A 226 -16.26 -10.12 11.29
N ASN A 227 -17.17 -9.15 11.25
CA ASN A 227 -16.95 -7.77 11.67
C ASN A 227 -15.71 -7.15 11.02
N MET A 228 -15.48 -7.43 9.74
CA MET A 228 -14.35 -6.88 9.01
C MET A 228 -14.47 -5.36 8.90
N LYS A 229 -13.38 -4.67 9.23
CA LYS A 229 -13.23 -3.22 9.02
C LYS A 229 -11.87 -2.91 8.40
N VAL A 230 -11.87 -1.99 7.45
CA VAL A 230 -10.67 -1.45 6.80
C VAL A 230 -10.62 0.05 7.10
N ILE A 231 -9.54 0.50 7.72
CA ILE A 231 -9.42 1.88 8.21
C ILE A 231 -8.15 2.50 7.66
N TYR A 232 -8.30 3.69 7.07
CA TYR A 232 -7.21 4.58 6.71
C TYR A 232 -7.26 5.83 7.60
N PRO A 233 -6.11 6.44 7.95
CA PRO A 233 -6.09 7.68 8.73
C PRO A 233 -6.93 8.78 8.08
N ASP A 234 -7.64 9.56 8.89
CA ASP A 234 -8.47 10.70 8.47
C ASP A 234 -9.60 10.39 7.47
N ARG A 235 -9.97 9.10 7.32
CA ARG A 235 -11.05 8.64 6.44
C ARG A 235 -12.09 7.86 7.23
N LYS A 236 -13.32 7.82 6.70
CA LYS A 236 -14.38 6.97 7.25
C LYS A 236 -13.94 5.50 7.13
N PRO A 237 -14.17 4.63 8.13
CA PRO A 237 -13.94 3.19 8.00
C PRO A 237 -14.78 2.56 6.89
N PHE A 238 -14.24 1.58 6.17
CA PHE A 238 -14.99 0.68 5.31
C PHE A 238 -15.35 -0.58 6.09
N GLU A 239 -16.65 -0.85 6.25
CA GLU A 239 -17.17 -1.94 7.08
C GLU A 239 -18.02 -2.90 6.22
N PRO A 240 -17.39 -3.85 5.51
CA PRO A 240 -18.13 -4.88 4.79
C PRO A 240 -18.84 -5.89 5.72
N ASN A 241 -18.47 -5.88 7.01
CA ASN A 241 -18.96 -6.78 8.06
C ASN A 241 -18.60 -8.25 7.82
N GLU A 242 -19.23 -8.91 6.85
CA GLU A 242 -18.96 -10.31 6.53
C GLU A 242 -18.23 -10.42 5.18
N VAL A 243 -17.10 -11.11 5.18
CA VAL A 243 -16.32 -11.39 3.97
C VAL A 243 -15.99 -12.88 3.91
N THR A 244 -16.17 -13.48 2.75
CA THR A 244 -15.67 -14.83 2.45
C THR A 244 -14.60 -14.77 1.37
N LEU A 245 -13.58 -15.62 1.51
CA LEU A 245 -12.44 -15.68 0.61
C LEU A 245 -12.14 -17.14 0.25
N ALA A 246 -12.05 -17.40 -1.05
CA ALA A 246 -11.46 -18.62 -1.59
C ALA A 246 -10.23 -18.26 -2.43
N PHE A 247 -9.18 -19.06 -2.29
CA PHE A 247 -7.87 -18.81 -2.86
C PHE A 247 -7.21 -20.13 -3.25
N ASP A 248 -6.58 -20.19 -4.43
CA ASP A 248 -5.78 -21.32 -4.91
C ASP A 248 -4.58 -20.78 -5.66
N ALA A 249 -3.38 -21.03 -5.12
CA ALA A 249 -2.13 -20.58 -5.72
C ALA A 249 -1.07 -21.67 -5.74
N ALA A 250 -0.32 -21.73 -6.83
CA ALA A 250 0.89 -22.51 -6.97
C ALA A 250 2.11 -21.59 -6.90
N VAL A 251 3.06 -21.91 -6.03
CA VAL A 251 4.31 -21.18 -5.83
C VAL A 251 5.47 -22.12 -6.11
N ASN A 252 6.37 -21.74 -7.02
CA ASN A 252 7.62 -22.45 -7.27
C ASN A 252 8.77 -21.52 -6.87
N PRO A 253 9.36 -21.69 -5.67
CA PRO A 253 10.45 -20.84 -5.19
C PRO A 253 11.70 -20.92 -6.08
N LYS A 254 11.99 -22.10 -6.64
CA LYS A 254 13.17 -22.33 -7.49
C LYS A 254 13.07 -21.61 -8.83
N GLU A 255 11.89 -21.64 -9.45
CA GLU A 255 11.61 -20.89 -10.68
C GLU A 255 11.16 -19.44 -10.42
N LYS A 256 11.00 -19.05 -9.14
CA LYS A 256 10.48 -17.75 -8.69
C LYS A 256 9.15 -17.40 -9.35
N THR A 257 8.25 -18.37 -9.42
CA THR A 257 6.91 -18.19 -10.00
C THR A 257 5.83 -18.25 -8.94
N ILE A 258 4.79 -17.44 -9.12
CA ILE A 258 3.55 -17.46 -8.36
C ILE A 258 2.42 -17.49 -9.40
N ASP A 259 1.52 -18.45 -9.30
CA ASP A 259 0.35 -18.61 -10.16
C ASP A 259 -0.89 -18.79 -9.29
N VAL A 260 -1.66 -17.72 -9.15
CA VAL A 260 -2.97 -17.68 -8.47
C VAL A 260 -4.03 -18.04 -9.50
N LYS A 261 -4.53 -19.28 -9.39
CA LYS A 261 -5.55 -19.85 -10.28
C LYS A 261 -6.96 -19.41 -9.92
N THR A 262 -7.19 -19.14 -8.64
CA THR A 262 -8.48 -18.69 -8.11
C THR A 262 -8.24 -17.69 -7.00
N LEU A 263 -8.84 -16.51 -7.15
CA LEU A 263 -9.11 -15.56 -6.08
C LEU A 263 -10.60 -15.21 -6.20
N GLN A 264 -11.39 -15.64 -5.22
CA GLN A 264 -12.81 -15.29 -5.11
C GLN A 264 -13.03 -14.62 -3.77
N LEU A 265 -13.68 -13.47 -3.80
CA LEU A 265 -14.05 -12.70 -2.62
C LEU A 265 -15.55 -12.41 -2.70
N ASP A 266 -16.29 -12.70 -1.64
CA ASP A 266 -17.69 -12.30 -1.52
C ASP A 266 -17.88 -11.44 -0.27
N SER A 267 -18.37 -10.22 -0.48
CA SER A 267 -18.85 -9.32 0.56
C SER A 267 -20.10 -8.58 0.04
N PRO A 268 -20.89 -7.93 0.91
CA PRO A 268 -22.10 -7.23 0.48
C PRO A 268 -21.84 -6.15 -0.57
N GLN A 269 -20.72 -5.43 -0.47
CA GLN A 269 -20.43 -4.27 -1.33
C GLN A 269 -19.33 -4.50 -2.38
N VAL A 270 -18.51 -5.55 -2.24
CA VAL A 270 -17.42 -5.88 -3.16
C VAL A 270 -17.36 -7.38 -3.37
N LYS A 271 -17.33 -7.82 -4.63
CA LYS A 271 -17.20 -9.22 -5.01
C LYS A 271 -16.14 -9.35 -6.08
N ILE A 272 -15.28 -10.33 -5.93
CA ILE A 272 -14.37 -10.80 -6.98
C ILE A 272 -14.88 -12.19 -7.35
N ARG A 273 -15.43 -12.33 -8.56
CA ARG A 273 -16.02 -13.59 -9.04
C ARG A 273 -14.98 -14.53 -9.60
N LYS A 274 -14.01 -13.97 -10.32
CA LYS A 274 -12.89 -14.72 -10.91
C LYS A 274 -11.65 -13.84 -10.91
N GLY A 275 -10.76 -14.03 -9.95
CA GLY A 275 -9.43 -13.41 -9.95
C GLY A 275 -8.36 -14.44 -10.29
N GLN A 276 -7.46 -14.08 -11.20
CA GLN A 276 -6.28 -14.86 -11.55
C GLN A 276 -5.09 -13.92 -11.71
N PHE A 277 -3.93 -14.34 -11.23
CA PHE A 277 -2.71 -13.55 -11.28
C PHE A 277 -1.52 -14.48 -11.43
N ALA A 278 -0.58 -14.11 -12.29
CA ALA A 278 0.69 -14.80 -12.40
C ALA A 278 1.84 -13.81 -12.29
N ARG A 279 2.89 -14.22 -11.58
CA ARG A 279 4.18 -13.55 -11.54
C ARG A 279 5.28 -14.54 -11.84
N VAL A 280 6.18 -14.16 -12.74
CA VAL A 280 7.36 -14.94 -13.10
C VAL A 280 8.57 -14.04 -13.03
N SER A 281 9.53 -14.35 -12.16
CA SER A 281 10.80 -13.60 -12.06
C SER A 281 11.96 -14.46 -12.57
N LYS A 282 12.18 -14.48 -13.90
CA LYS A 282 13.25 -15.29 -14.54
C LYS A 282 14.37 -14.38 -15.05
N GLY A 283 15.60 -14.65 -14.60
CA GLY A 283 16.76 -13.82 -14.93
C GLY A 283 16.61 -12.38 -14.42
N GLU A 284 16.89 -11.41 -15.27
CA GLU A 284 16.81 -9.97 -14.96
C GLU A 284 15.41 -9.37 -15.17
N LYS A 285 14.41 -10.16 -15.58
CA LYS A 285 13.06 -9.68 -15.87
C LYS A 285 12.01 -10.28 -14.93
N THR A 286 11.04 -9.45 -14.59
CA THR A 286 9.82 -9.83 -13.89
C THR A 286 8.65 -9.59 -14.82
N ARG A 287 7.83 -10.62 -15.04
CA ARG A 287 6.54 -10.54 -15.72
C ARG A 287 5.43 -10.68 -14.68
N VAL A 288 4.45 -9.80 -14.73
CA VAL A 288 3.26 -9.80 -13.89
C VAL A 288 2.04 -9.67 -14.79
N GLU A 289 1.08 -10.56 -14.67
CA GLU A 289 -0.17 -10.52 -15.43
C GLU A 289 -1.34 -10.95 -14.56
N GLY A 290 -2.54 -10.52 -14.93
CA GLY A 290 -3.72 -10.89 -14.19
C GLY A 290 -5.01 -10.52 -14.89
N ARG A 291 -6.08 -11.18 -14.45
CA ARG A 291 -7.45 -10.91 -14.85
C ARG A 291 -8.39 -11.02 -13.66
N ALA A 292 -9.36 -10.12 -13.59
CA ALA A 292 -10.35 -10.10 -12.52
C ALA A 292 -11.73 -9.73 -13.05
N GLU A 293 -12.76 -10.49 -12.66
CA GLU A 293 -14.17 -10.08 -12.78
C GLU A 293 -14.66 -9.57 -11.42
N CYS A 294 -14.93 -8.27 -11.34
CA CYS A 294 -15.29 -7.59 -10.09
C CYS A 294 -16.72 -7.04 -10.16
N GLU A 295 -17.48 -7.17 -9.07
CA GLU A 295 -18.76 -6.50 -8.87
C GLU A 295 -18.65 -5.62 -7.62
N TYR A 296 -19.01 -4.35 -7.71
CA TYR A 296 -18.80 -3.43 -6.58
C TYR A 296 -19.78 -2.25 -6.57
N ASP A 297 -19.97 -1.66 -5.39
CA ASP A 297 -20.74 -0.42 -5.18
C ASP A 297 -19.78 0.74 -4.89
N TRP A 298 -19.82 1.80 -5.70
CA TRP A 298 -18.97 2.98 -5.51
C TRP A 298 -19.14 3.64 -4.14
N THR A 299 -20.33 3.60 -3.57
CA THR A 299 -20.62 4.17 -2.24
C THR A 299 -19.77 3.51 -1.15
N ALA A 300 -19.38 2.25 -1.38
CA ALA A 300 -18.58 1.46 -0.47
C ALA A 300 -17.09 1.43 -0.85
N VAL A 301 -16.79 1.26 -2.14
CA VAL A 301 -15.40 1.17 -2.63
C VAL A 301 -14.68 2.50 -2.54
N SER A 302 -15.38 3.63 -2.70
CA SER A 302 -14.77 4.96 -2.58
C SER A 302 -14.01 5.16 -1.27
N THR A 303 -14.41 4.49 -0.19
CA THR A 303 -13.69 4.49 1.08
C THR A 303 -12.35 3.78 1.02
N VAL A 304 -12.26 2.67 0.29
CA VAL A 304 -11.03 1.86 0.13
C VAL A 304 -10.06 2.53 -0.83
N VAL A 305 -10.57 3.13 -1.91
CA VAL A 305 -9.75 3.79 -2.93
C VAL A 305 -9.60 5.29 -2.70
N ALA A 306 -10.11 5.83 -1.60
CA ALA A 306 -10.00 7.23 -1.21
C ALA A 306 -8.57 7.81 -1.30
N PRO A 307 -7.49 7.07 -0.95
CA PRO A 307 -6.13 7.57 -1.10
C PRO A 307 -5.74 7.92 -2.54
N PHE A 308 -6.43 7.33 -3.52
CA PHE A 308 -6.17 7.50 -4.94
C PHE A 308 -7.19 8.41 -5.64
N LEU A 309 -8.20 8.91 -4.92
CA LEU A 309 -9.23 9.78 -5.45
C LEU A 309 -9.04 11.23 -4.98
N PRO A 310 -9.41 12.23 -5.79
CA PRO A 310 -9.45 13.62 -5.35
C PRO A 310 -10.33 13.80 -4.11
N GLU A 311 -9.87 14.63 -3.17
CA GLU A 311 -10.66 14.92 -1.98
C GLU A 311 -11.99 15.59 -2.33
N GLY A 312 -13.08 15.09 -1.75
CA GLY A 312 -14.44 15.58 -1.99
C GLY A 312 -15.12 15.01 -3.23
N LEU A 313 -14.47 14.11 -3.98
CA LEU A 313 -15.13 13.33 -5.02
C LEU A 313 -16.02 12.26 -4.40
N ASN A 314 -17.32 12.32 -4.70
CA ASN A 314 -18.27 11.28 -4.33
C ASN A 314 -18.70 10.52 -5.58
N LEU A 315 -18.65 9.20 -5.53
CA LEU A 315 -19.07 8.32 -6.62
C LEU A 315 -20.21 7.43 -6.14
N LYS A 316 -21.20 7.21 -7.01
CA LYS A 316 -22.30 6.26 -6.77
C LYS A 316 -22.50 5.37 -7.98
N GLY A 317 -23.04 4.20 -7.71
CA GLY A 317 -23.45 3.24 -8.72
C GLY A 317 -22.84 1.88 -8.51
N LYS A 318 -23.55 0.85 -8.99
CA LYS A 318 -23.12 -0.53 -8.94
C LYS A 318 -22.51 -0.92 -10.26
N ARG A 319 -21.34 -1.54 -10.20
CA ARG A 319 -20.53 -1.85 -11.37
C ARG A 319 -20.21 -3.33 -11.42
N LYS A 320 -20.05 -3.81 -12.66
CA LYS A 320 -19.45 -5.08 -12.97
C LYS A 320 -18.44 -4.83 -14.07
N ASP A 321 -17.16 -4.93 -13.74
CA ASP A 321 -16.09 -4.68 -14.69
C ASP A 321 -15.14 -5.88 -14.73
N ALA A 322 -14.58 -6.11 -15.92
CA ALA A 322 -13.50 -7.07 -16.12
C ALA A 322 -12.20 -6.28 -16.29
N ILE A 323 -11.19 -6.62 -15.51
CA ILE A 323 -9.89 -5.98 -15.52
C ILE A 323 -8.88 -6.99 -16.04
N ASN A 324 -8.10 -6.62 -17.05
CA ASN A 324 -6.97 -7.40 -17.52
C ASN A 324 -5.72 -6.53 -17.53
N PHE A 325 -4.60 -7.08 -17.07
CA PHE A 325 -3.33 -6.37 -17.10
C PHE A 325 -2.14 -7.31 -17.35
N LEU A 326 -1.08 -6.73 -17.89
CA LEU A 326 0.21 -7.34 -18.13
C LEU A 326 1.31 -6.28 -17.99
N SER A 327 2.41 -6.60 -17.32
CA SER A 327 3.61 -5.78 -17.30
C SER A 327 4.85 -6.68 -17.28
N GLU A 328 5.87 -6.30 -18.06
CA GLU A 328 7.18 -6.96 -18.05
C GLU A 328 8.25 -5.89 -17.86
N PHE A 329 9.04 -6.00 -16.79
CA PHE A 329 9.99 -4.96 -16.38
C PHE A 329 11.25 -5.58 -15.75
N PRO A 330 12.39 -4.84 -15.69
CA PRO A 330 13.58 -5.32 -15.02
C PRO A 330 13.34 -5.60 -13.54
N THR A 331 13.71 -6.77 -13.04
CA THR A 331 13.45 -7.20 -11.65
C THR A 331 14.04 -6.24 -10.61
N ALA A 332 15.17 -5.60 -10.93
CA ALA A 332 15.82 -4.62 -10.05
C ALA A 332 15.12 -3.25 -10.02
N GLN A 333 14.17 -2.98 -10.92
CA GLN A 333 13.53 -1.67 -11.10
C GLN A 333 12.00 -1.81 -10.99
N ALA A 334 11.50 -2.00 -9.77
CA ALA A 334 10.07 -2.17 -9.52
C ALA A 334 9.23 -0.94 -9.94
N ASP A 335 9.83 0.26 -9.98
CA ASP A 335 9.18 1.48 -10.46
C ASP A 335 8.90 1.47 -11.96
N GLN A 336 9.49 0.53 -12.72
CA GLN A 336 9.22 0.31 -14.14
C GLN A 336 7.95 -0.51 -14.41
N LEU A 337 7.23 -0.95 -13.38
CA LEU A 337 5.97 -1.69 -13.55
C LEU A 337 4.91 -0.87 -14.31
N MET A 338 4.67 0.36 -13.90
CA MET A 338 3.68 1.26 -14.53
C MET A 338 4.10 1.70 -15.95
N PRO A 339 5.35 2.12 -16.19
CA PRO A 339 5.88 2.38 -17.54
C PRO A 339 5.72 1.21 -18.53
N ASN A 340 5.73 -0.04 -18.06
CA ASN A 340 5.60 -1.23 -18.92
C ASN A 340 4.20 -1.86 -18.88
N LEU A 341 3.23 -1.19 -18.25
CA LEU A 341 1.88 -1.71 -18.09
C LEU A 341 1.12 -1.71 -19.43
N LYS A 342 0.45 -2.83 -19.70
CA LYS A 342 -0.61 -3.00 -20.68
C LYS A 342 -1.87 -3.40 -19.94
N ALA A 343 -2.95 -2.64 -20.12
CA ALA A 343 -4.21 -2.93 -19.45
C ALA A 343 -5.39 -2.44 -20.28
N GLU A 344 -6.51 -3.14 -20.17
CA GLU A 344 -7.78 -2.71 -20.73
C GLU A 344 -8.87 -2.88 -19.66
N SER A 345 -9.69 -1.85 -19.51
CA SER A 345 -10.79 -1.82 -18.54
C SER A 345 -11.82 -0.77 -18.94
N THR A 346 -12.94 -0.71 -18.23
CA THR A 346 -13.94 0.34 -18.35
C THR A 346 -13.99 1.16 -17.06
N LEU A 347 -14.08 2.48 -17.21
CA LEU A 347 -14.44 3.39 -16.13
C LEU A 347 -15.92 3.71 -16.22
N GLY A 348 -16.63 3.69 -15.10
CA GLY A 348 -17.97 4.27 -15.08
C GLY A 348 -18.62 4.31 -13.71
N PHE A 349 -19.66 5.11 -13.62
CA PHE A 349 -20.43 5.42 -12.41
C PHE A 349 -21.84 5.86 -12.82
N ASP A 350 -22.80 5.77 -11.90
CA ASP A 350 -24.18 6.24 -12.13
C ASP A 350 -24.34 7.72 -11.79
N GLN A 351 -23.56 8.19 -10.81
CA GLN A 351 -23.46 9.59 -10.44
C GLN A 351 -22.07 9.90 -9.89
N ALA A 352 -21.53 11.06 -10.20
CA ALA A 352 -20.37 11.62 -9.51
C ALA A 352 -20.65 13.06 -9.08
N ASP A 353 -20.25 13.42 -7.86
CA ASP A 353 -20.37 14.79 -7.35
C ASP A 353 -18.98 15.30 -6.98
N TYR A 354 -18.59 16.42 -7.57
CA TYR A 354 -17.29 17.05 -7.32
C TYR A 354 -17.35 18.57 -7.50
N MET A 355 -16.97 19.32 -6.46
CA MET A 355 -16.88 20.79 -6.51
C MET A 355 -18.14 21.50 -7.04
N GLY A 356 -19.32 21.03 -6.64
CA GLY A 356 -20.61 21.55 -7.10
C GLY A 356 -21.04 21.08 -8.49
N LEU A 357 -20.24 20.26 -9.16
CA LEU A 357 -20.60 19.60 -10.43
C LEU A 357 -21.19 18.22 -10.12
N SER A 358 -22.42 17.99 -10.58
CA SER A 358 -23.10 16.69 -10.48
C SER A 358 -23.16 16.05 -11.87
N PHE A 359 -22.35 15.01 -12.04
CA PHE A 359 -22.23 14.22 -13.26
C PHE A 359 -23.25 13.09 -13.25
N GLY A 360 -23.90 12.88 -14.39
CA GLY A 360 -24.80 11.76 -14.63
C GLY A 360 -24.07 10.45 -14.96
N PRO A 361 -24.83 9.42 -15.35
CA PRO A 361 -24.27 8.12 -15.68
C PRO A 361 -23.17 8.24 -16.74
N THR A 362 -22.04 7.59 -16.48
CA THR A 362 -20.85 7.66 -17.31
C THR A 362 -20.27 6.26 -17.51
N HIS A 363 -19.85 5.99 -18.74
CA HIS A 363 -19.14 4.77 -19.11
C HIS A 363 -18.13 5.14 -20.21
N THR A 364 -16.87 4.75 -20.03
CA THR A 364 -15.80 4.99 -21.00
C THR A 364 -14.71 3.94 -20.90
N ASP A 365 -14.08 3.65 -22.03
CA ASP A 365 -12.99 2.68 -22.12
C ASP A 365 -11.67 3.31 -21.65
N ILE A 366 -10.91 2.53 -20.90
CA ILE A 366 -9.53 2.83 -20.52
C ILE A 366 -8.63 1.80 -21.17
N ARG A 367 -7.62 2.27 -21.91
CA ARG A 367 -6.52 1.45 -22.42
C ARG A 367 -5.20 2.00 -21.93
N ILE A 368 -4.33 1.14 -21.45
CA ILE A 368 -2.92 1.42 -21.20
C ILE A 368 -2.12 0.52 -22.12
N ASP A 369 -1.22 1.09 -22.91
CA ASP A 369 -0.26 0.33 -23.71
C ASP A 369 1.15 0.87 -23.49
N ASN A 370 2.06 0.02 -23.00
CA ASN A 370 3.42 0.38 -22.59
C ASN A 370 3.47 1.67 -21.76
N GLY A 371 2.64 1.73 -20.72
CA GLY A 371 2.58 2.87 -19.81
C GLY A 371 1.88 4.12 -20.36
N VAL A 372 1.37 4.10 -21.60
CA VAL A 372 0.58 5.20 -22.15
C VAL A 372 -0.90 4.92 -21.92
N LEU A 373 -1.48 5.64 -20.95
CA LEU A 373 -2.90 5.66 -20.65
C LEU A 373 -3.66 6.46 -21.71
N ASN A 374 -4.75 5.91 -22.20
CA ASN A 374 -5.72 6.54 -23.08
C ASN A 374 -7.12 6.33 -22.48
N LEU A 375 -7.81 7.44 -22.21
CA LEU A 375 -9.21 7.50 -21.83
C LEU A 375 -10.01 7.85 -23.09
N ALA A 376 -10.88 6.92 -23.51
CA ALA A 376 -11.69 7.13 -24.71
C ALA A 376 -12.57 8.38 -24.57
N PRO A 377 -12.80 9.14 -25.65
CA PRO A 377 -13.71 10.27 -25.63
C PRO A 377 -15.09 9.85 -25.15
N PHE A 378 -15.64 10.56 -24.18
CA PHE A 378 -16.98 10.33 -23.67
C PHE A 378 -17.74 11.64 -23.47
N THR A 379 -19.05 11.51 -23.38
CA THR A 379 -19.99 12.60 -23.12
C THR A 379 -20.93 12.18 -21.99
N THR A 380 -21.17 13.09 -21.05
CA THR A 380 -22.14 12.90 -19.97
C THR A 380 -22.88 14.20 -19.65
N THR A 381 -23.94 14.12 -18.86
CA THR A 381 -24.68 15.28 -18.36
C THR A 381 -24.02 15.82 -17.11
N VAL A 382 -23.89 17.14 -16.98
CA VAL A 382 -23.40 17.81 -15.76
C VAL A 382 -24.24 19.03 -15.48
N ASN A 383 -24.89 19.08 -14.32
CA ASN A 383 -25.79 20.18 -13.92
C ASN A 383 -26.70 20.65 -15.09
N GLU A 384 -27.44 19.72 -15.70
CA GLU A 384 -28.32 19.93 -16.87
C GLU A 384 -27.63 20.32 -18.20
N GLY A 385 -26.31 20.56 -18.17
CA GLY A 385 -25.48 20.78 -19.36
C GLY A 385 -24.81 19.49 -19.85
N GLN A 386 -23.87 19.67 -20.78
CA GLN A 386 -23.09 18.59 -21.38
C GLN A 386 -21.62 18.74 -21.02
N PHE A 387 -20.99 17.63 -20.63
CA PHE A 387 -19.57 17.50 -20.39
C PHE A 387 -18.96 16.53 -21.40
N ASN A 388 -17.92 16.96 -22.10
CA ASN A 388 -17.19 16.10 -23.04
C ASN A 388 -15.73 16.02 -22.62
N PHE A 389 -15.17 14.82 -22.57
CA PHE A 389 -13.79 14.67 -22.14
C PHE A 389 -13.11 13.49 -22.79
N ALA A 390 -11.83 13.65 -23.08
CA ALA A 390 -10.91 12.59 -23.45
C ALA A 390 -9.54 12.97 -22.88
N ALA A 391 -8.76 11.98 -22.49
CA ALA A 391 -7.45 12.25 -21.90
C ALA A 391 -6.43 11.17 -22.23
N GLN A 392 -5.16 11.53 -22.13
CA GLN A 392 -4.02 10.64 -22.21
C GLN A 392 -3.03 10.95 -21.10
N ALA A 393 -2.30 9.95 -20.61
CA ALA A 393 -1.18 10.17 -19.70
C ALA A 393 -0.03 9.24 -20.07
N ASP A 394 1.20 9.69 -19.90
CA ASP A 394 2.40 8.91 -20.17
C ASP A 394 3.15 8.63 -18.87
N PHE A 395 3.07 7.39 -18.39
CA PHE A 395 3.76 6.94 -17.17
C PHE A 395 5.27 6.76 -17.37
N ASN A 396 5.78 6.89 -18.59
CA ASN A 396 7.22 6.95 -18.87
C ASN A 396 7.82 8.32 -18.54
N GLN A 397 6.99 9.33 -18.27
CA GLN A 397 7.41 10.68 -17.90
C GLN A 397 7.23 10.93 -16.40
N LYS A 398 8.16 11.65 -15.77
CA LYS A 398 8.08 12.10 -14.38
C LYS A 398 8.09 13.64 -14.33
N PRO A 399 7.03 14.32 -13.88
CA PRO A 399 5.74 13.77 -13.44
C PRO A 399 4.88 13.28 -14.62
N ALA A 400 4.05 12.26 -14.38
CA ALA A 400 3.01 11.88 -15.33
C ALA A 400 1.92 12.96 -15.35
N LEU A 401 1.57 13.45 -16.54
CA LEU A 401 0.57 14.48 -16.75
C LEU A 401 -0.62 13.90 -17.50
N LEU A 402 -1.84 14.08 -16.97
CA LEU A 402 -3.10 13.82 -17.65
C LEU A 402 -3.40 14.98 -18.61
N LYS A 403 -3.40 14.71 -19.91
CA LYS A 403 -3.52 15.71 -20.97
C LYS A 403 -4.74 15.48 -21.84
N THR A 404 -5.38 16.55 -22.32
CA THR A 404 -6.33 16.41 -23.45
C THR A 404 -5.56 16.10 -24.74
N PRO A 405 -6.06 15.20 -25.60
CA PRO A 405 -5.37 14.82 -26.84
C PRO A 405 -5.45 15.89 -27.94
N LYS A 406 -6.45 16.78 -27.86
CA LYS A 406 -6.71 17.86 -28.81
C LYS A 406 -7.65 18.92 -28.18
N PRO A 407 -7.76 20.12 -28.77
CA PRO A 407 -8.75 21.11 -28.36
C PRO A 407 -10.18 20.54 -28.37
N MET A 408 -10.99 20.88 -27.37
CA MET A 408 -12.36 20.38 -27.23
C MET A 408 -13.26 21.24 -26.34
N GLN A 409 -14.57 21.18 -26.61
CA GLN A 409 -15.58 21.78 -25.75
C GLN A 409 -15.82 20.89 -24.52
N ILE A 410 -15.15 21.20 -23.41
CA ILE A 410 -15.25 20.39 -22.19
C ILE A 410 -16.59 20.61 -21.48
N ALA A 411 -17.01 21.86 -21.30
CA ALA A 411 -18.28 22.18 -20.66
C ALA A 411 -19.16 22.96 -21.64
N LYS A 412 -20.40 22.51 -21.85
CA LYS A 412 -21.38 23.20 -22.69
C LYS A 412 -22.69 23.33 -21.92
N GLY A 413 -23.07 24.57 -21.61
CA GLY A 413 -24.33 24.86 -20.95
C GLY A 413 -24.45 24.33 -19.52
N ILE A 414 -23.34 24.25 -18.77
CA ILE A 414 -23.35 23.71 -17.41
C ILE A 414 -23.92 24.74 -16.45
N LYS A 415 -24.99 24.40 -15.72
CA LYS A 415 -25.50 25.30 -14.68
C LYS A 415 -24.53 25.35 -13.51
N ILE A 416 -24.12 26.57 -13.15
CA ILE A 416 -23.27 26.79 -11.98
C ILE A 416 -24.14 26.98 -10.74
N ASN A 417 -23.56 26.68 -9.58
CA ASN A 417 -24.15 26.93 -8.29
C ASN A 417 -23.12 27.56 -7.35
N ASP A 418 -23.58 27.91 -6.15
CA ASP A 418 -22.80 28.38 -5.02
C ASP A 418 -21.49 27.60 -4.75
N GLU A 419 -21.54 26.27 -4.83
CA GLU A 419 -20.36 25.44 -4.58
C GLU A 419 -19.36 25.53 -5.73
N THR A 420 -19.84 25.48 -6.98
CA THR A 420 -19.01 25.69 -8.18
C THR A 420 -18.35 27.07 -8.14
N ALA A 421 -19.07 28.12 -7.74
CA ALA A 421 -18.53 29.47 -7.62
C ALA A 421 -17.38 29.52 -6.60
N ARG A 422 -17.61 29.00 -5.39
CA ARG A 422 -16.64 29.06 -4.28
C ARG A 422 -15.43 28.13 -4.45
N LYS A 423 -15.59 26.97 -5.07
CA LYS A 423 -14.52 25.97 -5.20
C LYS A 423 -13.73 26.09 -6.51
N LEU A 424 -14.38 26.50 -7.60
CA LEU A 424 -13.77 26.57 -8.94
C LEU A 424 -13.67 28.00 -9.46
N LEU A 425 -14.79 28.72 -9.59
CA LEU A 425 -14.81 29.99 -10.35
C LEU A 425 -14.11 31.15 -9.63
N LYS A 426 -13.91 31.09 -8.31
CA LYS A 426 -13.10 32.09 -7.61
C LYS A 426 -11.69 32.22 -8.17
N TYR A 427 -11.11 31.13 -8.69
CA TYR A 427 -9.79 31.15 -9.32
C TYR A 427 -9.81 31.72 -10.75
N VAL A 428 -11.01 31.93 -11.32
CA VAL A 428 -11.21 32.55 -12.63
C VAL A 428 -11.44 34.05 -12.48
N SER A 429 -12.27 34.49 -11.53
CA SER A 429 -12.53 35.90 -11.29
C SER A 429 -12.75 36.20 -9.80
N PRO A 430 -12.18 37.29 -9.27
CA PRO A 430 -12.38 37.71 -7.89
C PRO A 430 -13.84 38.07 -7.57
N LEU A 431 -14.71 38.24 -8.58
CA LEU A 431 -16.14 38.46 -8.36
C LEU A 431 -16.84 37.29 -7.68
N PHE A 432 -16.34 36.06 -7.86
CA PHE A 432 -16.89 34.86 -7.24
C PHE A 432 -16.41 34.66 -5.79
N ALA A 433 -15.49 35.51 -5.32
CA ALA A 433 -15.06 35.51 -3.92
C ALA A 433 -16.25 35.82 -3.00
N ASN A 434 -16.54 34.91 -2.07
CA ASN A 434 -17.67 35.02 -1.15
C ASN A 434 -19.04 35.20 -1.82
N ALA A 435 -19.17 34.83 -3.10
CA ALA A 435 -20.43 34.91 -3.81
C ALA A 435 -21.46 33.98 -3.18
N VAL A 436 -22.67 34.52 -2.99
CA VAL A 436 -23.85 33.82 -2.50
C VAL A 436 -24.99 33.91 -3.51
N ASN A 437 -25.77 32.84 -3.58
CA ASN A 437 -26.85 32.65 -4.56
C ASN A 437 -26.34 32.80 -6.00
N ALA A 438 -25.18 32.19 -6.27
CA ALA A 438 -24.57 32.15 -7.59
C ALA A 438 -25.33 31.17 -8.50
N ALA A 439 -25.80 31.67 -9.63
CA ALA A 439 -26.45 30.87 -10.68
C ALA A 439 -26.05 31.42 -12.06
N GLY A 440 -26.00 30.57 -13.07
CA GLY A 440 -25.63 30.95 -14.43
C GLY A 440 -25.33 29.73 -15.28
N ILE A 441 -25.02 29.95 -16.56
CA ILE A 441 -24.78 28.89 -17.54
C ILE A 441 -23.35 29.02 -18.06
N ALA A 442 -22.45 28.17 -17.61
CA ALA A 442 -21.04 28.20 -17.97
C ALA A 442 -20.72 27.34 -19.20
N ASN A 443 -19.84 27.85 -20.04
CA ASN A 443 -19.22 27.15 -21.16
C ASN A 443 -17.70 27.22 -21.02
N PHE A 444 -17.02 26.12 -21.36
CA PHE A 444 -15.56 26.06 -21.36
C PHE A 444 -15.06 25.31 -22.59
N HIS A 445 -14.36 26.04 -23.45
CA HIS A 445 -13.58 25.50 -24.55
C HIS A 445 -12.13 25.36 -24.10
N CYS A 446 -11.58 24.15 -24.15
CA CYS A 446 -10.21 23.88 -23.75
C CYS A 446 -9.32 23.73 -24.98
N GLU A 447 -8.30 24.59 -25.10
CA GLU A 447 -7.24 24.48 -26.11
C GLU A 447 -6.20 23.44 -25.67
N GLN A 448 -5.79 23.52 -24.40
CA GLN A 448 -4.79 22.64 -23.81
C GLN A 448 -5.10 22.40 -22.33
N LEU A 449 -5.03 21.15 -21.91
CA LEU A 449 -5.07 20.76 -20.50
C LEU A 449 -3.95 19.78 -20.23
N ALA A 450 -3.20 20.01 -19.16
CA ALA A 450 -2.20 19.10 -18.62
C ALA A 450 -2.24 19.21 -17.09
N VAL A 451 -2.71 18.16 -16.41
CA VAL A 451 -2.82 18.13 -14.94
C VAL A 451 -1.92 17.02 -14.41
N PRO A 452 -1.02 17.29 -13.45
CA PRO A 452 -0.17 16.28 -12.86
C PRO A 452 -1.01 15.22 -12.11
N MET A 453 -0.66 13.95 -12.29
CA MET A 453 -1.30 12.83 -11.58
C MET A 453 -0.77 12.65 -10.15
N SER A 454 0.20 13.46 -9.72
CA SER A 454 0.75 13.46 -8.37
C SER A 454 0.59 14.86 -7.74
N ALA A 455 0.28 14.89 -6.44
CA ALA A 455 0.00 16.14 -5.73
C ALA A 455 1.24 17.01 -5.54
N GLU A 456 2.43 16.39 -5.49
CA GLU A 456 3.72 17.07 -5.31
C GLU A 456 4.06 17.97 -6.50
N ALA A 457 3.54 17.65 -7.69
CA ALA A 457 3.81 18.36 -8.94
C ALA A 457 2.75 19.41 -9.29
N LYS A 458 1.91 19.85 -8.35
CA LYS A 458 0.76 20.75 -8.60
C LYS A 458 1.03 21.98 -9.47
N ASN A 459 2.23 22.56 -9.40
CA ASN A 459 2.61 23.75 -10.20
C ASN A 459 2.91 23.44 -11.68
N ALA A 460 3.03 22.15 -12.05
CA ALA A 460 3.17 21.71 -13.44
C ALA A 460 1.84 21.70 -14.21
N ALA A 461 0.73 22.07 -13.56
CA ALA A 461 -0.57 22.19 -14.21
C ALA A 461 -0.54 23.29 -15.29
N VAL A 462 -1.07 22.95 -16.47
CA VAL A 462 -1.28 23.87 -17.59
C VAL A 462 -2.73 23.78 -18.03
N VAL A 463 -3.43 24.91 -18.09
CA VAL A 463 -4.77 24.99 -18.68
C VAL A 463 -4.84 26.24 -19.54
N ILE A 464 -5.17 26.06 -20.81
CA ILE A 464 -5.40 27.13 -21.77
C ILE A 464 -6.78 26.92 -22.37
N GLY A 465 -7.61 27.96 -22.33
CA GLY A 465 -8.94 27.86 -22.90
C GLY A 465 -9.76 29.14 -22.77
N THR A 466 -10.99 29.06 -23.23
CA THR A 466 -11.96 30.15 -23.24
C THR A 466 -13.13 29.79 -22.35
N ILE A 467 -13.44 30.65 -21.38
CA ILE A 467 -14.61 30.55 -20.52
C ILE A 467 -15.63 31.62 -20.89
N SER A 468 -16.91 31.27 -20.86
CA SER A 468 -18.02 32.24 -20.87
C SER A 468 -19.10 31.80 -19.89
N ILE A 469 -19.85 32.76 -19.36
CA ILE A 469 -20.97 32.48 -18.45
C ILE A 469 -22.14 33.38 -18.81
N ASP A 470 -23.22 32.77 -19.27
CA ASP A 470 -24.47 33.45 -19.61
C ASP A 470 -25.42 33.47 -18.41
N GLN A 471 -26.31 34.46 -18.36
CA GLN A 471 -27.37 34.56 -17.34
C GLN A 471 -26.84 34.48 -15.90
N LEU A 472 -25.65 35.02 -15.66
CA LEU A 472 -25.01 35.02 -14.35
C LEU A 472 -25.82 35.89 -13.38
N ARG A 473 -26.09 35.35 -12.20
CA ARG A 473 -26.70 36.05 -11.07
C ARG A 473 -25.88 35.75 -9.84
N LEU A 474 -25.55 36.77 -9.06
CA LEU A 474 -25.04 36.63 -7.70
C LEU A 474 -25.54 37.79 -6.84
N GLN A 475 -25.90 37.52 -5.59
CA GLN A 475 -26.60 38.50 -4.75
C GLN A 475 -25.67 39.35 -3.88
N ALA A 476 -24.42 38.96 -3.66
CA ALA A 476 -23.45 39.76 -2.93
C ALA A 476 -22.00 39.28 -3.15
N SER A 477 -21.12 40.20 -3.48
CA SER A 477 -19.71 40.16 -3.06
C SER A 477 -19.30 41.57 -2.65
N ASP A 478 -18.46 41.70 -1.62
CA ASP A 478 -18.01 43.03 -1.12
C ASP A 478 -17.36 43.85 -2.24
N LEU A 479 -16.68 43.16 -3.16
CA LEU A 479 -16.07 43.75 -4.34
C LEU A 479 -17.12 44.25 -5.35
N LEU A 480 -18.16 43.49 -5.63
CA LEU A 480 -19.26 43.97 -6.50
C LEU A 480 -19.95 45.19 -5.90
N GLY A 481 -20.17 45.21 -4.59
CA GLY A 481 -20.75 46.36 -3.89
C GLY A 481 -19.92 47.64 -4.04
N GLN A 482 -18.59 47.50 -4.06
CA GLN A 482 -17.65 48.59 -4.28
C GLN A 482 -17.57 49.04 -5.74
N ILE A 483 -17.78 48.14 -6.71
CA ILE A 483 -17.72 48.45 -8.15
C ILE A 483 -19.05 49.05 -8.66
N LEU A 484 -20.19 48.56 -8.17
CA LEU A 484 -21.53 48.87 -8.70
C LEU A 484 -22.29 49.88 -7.84
N THR A 485 -21.60 50.87 -7.28
CA THR A 485 -22.11 51.85 -6.28
C THR A 485 -23.43 52.55 -6.62
N THR A 486 -23.87 52.54 -7.89
CA THR A 486 -25.07 53.26 -8.38
C THR A 486 -26.02 52.40 -9.24
N GLY A 487 -25.80 51.09 -9.38
CA GLY A 487 -26.57 50.20 -10.27
C GLY A 487 -27.51 49.22 -9.56
N ASP A 488 -28.42 48.59 -10.31
CA ASP A 488 -29.21 47.45 -9.83
C ASP A 488 -28.27 46.29 -9.48
N ARG A 489 -28.06 46.08 -8.18
CA ARG A 489 -27.19 45.03 -7.63
C ARG A 489 -27.73 43.62 -7.86
N SER A 490 -28.93 43.48 -8.41
CA SER A 490 -29.57 42.21 -8.78
C SER A 490 -29.58 41.94 -10.29
N ALA A 491 -28.86 42.74 -11.08
CA ALA A 491 -28.83 42.62 -12.53
C ALA A 491 -28.30 41.26 -13.01
N ASN A 492 -28.89 40.76 -14.09
CA ASN A 492 -28.31 39.66 -14.86
C ASN A 492 -26.95 40.12 -15.40
N MET A 493 -25.96 39.25 -15.26
CA MET A 493 -24.61 39.44 -15.74
C MET A 493 -24.28 38.47 -16.86
N THR A 494 -23.35 38.86 -17.72
CA THR A 494 -22.79 37.99 -18.76
C THR A 494 -21.28 38.12 -18.73
N ILE A 495 -20.57 37.01 -18.56
CA ILE A 495 -19.12 36.94 -18.78
C ILE A 495 -18.91 36.55 -20.24
N HIS A 496 -18.38 37.48 -21.02
CA HIS A 496 -18.07 37.25 -22.43
C HIS A 496 -16.95 36.21 -22.59
N PRO A 497 -16.89 35.52 -23.74
CA PRO A 497 -15.82 34.57 -24.05
C PRO A 497 -14.44 35.16 -23.77
N THR A 498 -13.79 34.67 -22.71
CA THR A 498 -12.52 35.18 -22.23
C THR A 498 -11.49 34.08 -22.27
N ARG A 499 -10.41 34.30 -23.03
CA ARG A 499 -9.28 33.39 -23.06
C ARG A 499 -8.43 33.58 -21.80
N PHE A 500 -8.08 32.50 -21.14
CA PHE A 500 -7.17 32.50 -19.99
C PHE A 500 -6.08 31.44 -20.14
N MET A 501 -5.02 31.60 -19.35
CA MET A 501 -3.90 30.67 -19.28
C MET A 501 -3.48 30.47 -17.83
N LEU A 502 -3.59 29.23 -17.34
CA LEU A 502 -2.99 28.76 -16.10
C LEU A 502 -1.65 28.10 -16.41
N GLN A 503 -0.56 28.66 -15.92
CA GLN A 503 0.79 28.10 -16.01
C GLN A 503 1.60 28.45 -14.76
N ASN A 504 2.48 27.53 -14.32
CA ASN A 504 3.34 27.74 -13.15
C ASN A 504 2.56 28.11 -11.87
N GLY A 505 1.30 27.67 -11.75
CA GLY A 505 0.42 27.99 -10.62
C GLY A 505 -0.28 29.35 -10.69
N PHE A 506 -0.17 30.09 -11.80
CA PHE A 506 -0.79 31.40 -11.99
C PHE A 506 -1.75 31.39 -13.18
N LEU A 507 -3.00 31.79 -12.95
CA LEU A 507 -4.01 32.00 -13.97
C LEU A 507 -3.97 33.46 -14.43
N HIS A 508 -3.82 33.68 -15.73
CA HIS A 508 -3.71 35.00 -16.35
C HIS A 508 -4.74 35.18 -17.48
N TYR A 509 -5.26 36.40 -17.63
CA TYR A 509 -6.03 36.85 -18.79
C TYR A 509 -5.86 38.35 -19.00
N ASP A 510 -5.91 38.76 -20.27
CA ASP A 510 -5.69 40.15 -20.69
C ASP A 510 -6.92 41.03 -20.52
N ASP A 511 -8.11 40.48 -20.81
CA ASP A 511 -9.36 41.22 -20.76
C ASP A 511 -10.56 40.28 -20.58
N MET A 512 -11.17 40.33 -19.41
CA MET A 512 -12.42 39.64 -19.08
C MET A 512 -13.55 40.66 -18.96
N GLN A 513 -14.36 40.79 -20.01
CA GLN A 513 -15.54 41.64 -19.97
C GLN A 513 -16.71 40.93 -19.27
N ILE A 514 -17.27 41.62 -18.29
CA ILE A 514 -18.44 41.22 -17.53
C ILE A 514 -19.48 42.33 -17.66
N ASP A 515 -20.56 42.05 -18.35
CA ASP A 515 -21.66 43.00 -18.51
C ASP A 515 -22.58 42.89 -17.31
N VAL A 516 -22.78 43.99 -16.59
CA VAL A 516 -23.74 44.10 -15.49
C VAL A 516 -24.94 44.90 -15.99
N GLY A 517 -25.96 44.20 -16.48
CA GLY A 517 -26.98 44.83 -17.31
C GLY A 517 -26.36 45.39 -18.60
N ASP A 518 -26.45 46.69 -18.82
CA ASP A 518 -25.87 47.40 -19.98
C ASP A 518 -24.54 48.12 -19.62
N ASN A 519 -23.88 47.71 -18.53
CA ASN A 519 -22.65 48.35 -18.05
C ASN A 519 -21.47 47.37 -18.15
N PRO A 520 -20.47 47.61 -19.01
CA PRO A 520 -19.31 46.74 -19.11
C PRO A 520 -18.36 46.97 -17.94
N VAL A 521 -17.89 45.89 -17.31
CA VAL A 521 -16.81 45.87 -16.32
C VAL A 521 -15.72 44.94 -16.84
N ASN A 522 -14.47 45.38 -16.88
CA ASN A 522 -13.38 44.56 -17.43
C ASN A 522 -12.38 44.21 -16.34
N PHE A 523 -11.96 42.94 -16.27
CA PHE A 523 -10.90 42.48 -15.37
C PHE A 523 -9.68 42.04 -16.17
N SER A 524 -8.49 42.32 -15.67
CA SER A 524 -7.23 41.85 -16.25
C SER A 524 -6.18 41.60 -15.17
N GLY A 525 -5.25 40.69 -15.43
CA GLY A 525 -4.14 40.40 -14.51
C GLY A 525 -3.98 38.92 -14.20
N THR A 526 -3.56 38.62 -12.97
CA THR A 526 -3.14 37.29 -12.55
C THR A 526 -3.74 36.88 -11.19
N ILE A 527 -4.15 35.62 -11.09
CA ILE A 527 -4.65 34.96 -9.88
C ILE A 527 -3.82 33.71 -9.62
N GLY A 528 -3.17 33.60 -8.46
CA GLY A 528 -2.41 32.41 -8.08
C GLY A 528 -3.26 31.31 -7.45
N LEU A 529 -2.89 30.05 -7.67
CA LEU A 529 -3.47 28.90 -6.94
C LEU A 529 -3.16 28.95 -5.44
N ASP A 530 -2.11 29.68 -5.06
CA ASP A 530 -1.75 30.05 -3.68
C ASP A 530 -2.60 31.19 -3.12
N LYS A 531 -3.60 31.65 -3.87
CA LYS A 531 -4.54 32.74 -3.54
C LYS A 531 -3.96 34.15 -3.68
N SER A 532 -2.74 34.29 -4.20
CA SER A 532 -2.19 35.61 -4.57
C SER A 532 -3.04 36.27 -5.66
N LEU A 533 -3.11 37.60 -5.63
CA LEU A 533 -3.95 38.40 -6.50
C LEU A 533 -3.18 39.64 -6.95
N ASP A 534 -3.02 39.80 -8.26
CA ASP A 534 -2.55 41.05 -8.88
C ASP A 534 -3.44 41.33 -10.09
N MET A 535 -4.49 42.10 -9.86
CA MET A 535 -5.59 42.28 -10.79
C MET A 535 -5.92 43.75 -10.93
N THR A 536 -6.45 44.12 -12.09
CA THR A 536 -6.96 45.45 -12.38
C THR A 536 -8.42 45.32 -12.81
N VAL A 537 -9.27 46.22 -12.32
CA VAL A 537 -10.67 46.33 -12.74
C VAL A 537 -10.93 47.67 -13.41
N THR A 538 -11.53 47.62 -14.60
CA THR A 538 -11.99 48.81 -15.34
C THR A 538 -13.49 48.97 -15.13
N LEU A 539 -13.88 50.07 -14.50
CA LEU A 539 -15.27 50.38 -14.14
C LEU A 539 -16.06 50.90 -15.36
N PRO A 540 -17.40 50.83 -15.36
CA PRO A 540 -18.24 51.36 -16.45
C PRO A 540 -18.34 52.89 -16.43
N TYR A 541 -17.47 53.60 -15.70
CA TYR A 541 -17.53 55.05 -15.54
C TYR A 541 -16.29 55.71 -16.12
N THR A 542 -16.47 56.87 -16.72
CA THR A 542 -15.36 57.75 -17.16
C THR A 542 -15.00 58.74 -16.04
N LEU A 543 -13.82 59.36 -16.13
CA LEU A 543 -13.42 60.45 -15.21
C LEU A 543 -14.38 61.65 -15.25
N ALA A 544 -15.13 61.82 -16.35
CA ALA A 544 -16.16 62.85 -16.49
C ALA A 544 -17.51 62.47 -15.82
N GLY A 545 -17.58 61.34 -15.11
CA GLY A 545 -18.80 60.86 -14.44
C GLY A 545 -19.84 60.24 -15.39
N ARG A 546 -19.51 60.06 -16.68
CA ARG A 546 -20.39 59.40 -17.66
C ARG A 546 -20.31 57.88 -17.52
N THR A 547 -21.46 57.21 -17.52
CA THR A 547 -21.55 55.74 -17.60
C THR A 547 -21.43 55.28 -19.05
N VAL A 548 -20.48 54.40 -19.32
CA VAL A 548 -20.27 53.72 -20.61
C VAL A 548 -21.27 52.58 -20.72
N ARG A 549 -21.88 52.43 -21.90
CA ARG A 549 -22.80 51.34 -22.22
C ARG A 549 -22.20 50.36 -23.23
N VAL A 550 -22.66 49.11 -23.17
CA VAL A 550 -22.21 48.06 -24.09
C VAL A 550 -22.51 48.49 -25.53
N ASP A 551 -21.57 48.26 -26.45
CA ASP A 551 -21.67 48.57 -27.89
C ASP A 551 -21.90 50.04 -28.30
N ARG A 552 -21.82 51.01 -27.35
CA ARG A 552 -22.06 52.44 -27.65
C ARG A 552 -20.84 53.34 -27.49
N ASP A 553 -19.89 52.98 -26.63
CA ASP A 553 -18.87 53.90 -26.10
C ASP A 553 -17.44 53.31 -26.09
N GLY A 554 -17.09 52.46 -27.06
CA GLY A 554 -15.87 51.63 -27.06
C GLY A 554 -14.52 52.36 -26.99
N SER A 555 -14.47 53.69 -27.19
CA SER A 555 -13.24 54.50 -27.11
C SER A 555 -13.15 55.39 -25.86
N ALA A 556 -14.13 55.31 -24.94
CA ALA A 556 -14.16 56.16 -23.76
C ALA A 556 -13.07 55.74 -22.74
N LYS A 557 -12.28 56.71 -22.26
CA LYS A 557 -11.33 56.48 -21.15
C LYS A 557 -12.10 56.21 -19.85
N ARG A 558 -12.08 54.95 -19.41
CA ARG A 558 -12.77 54.44 -18.22
C ARG A 558 -11.85 54.45 -17.00
N ILE A 559 -12.46 54.55 -15.82
CA ILE A 559 -11.75 54.51 -14.54
C ILE A 559 -11.20 53.10 -14.33
N THR A 560 -9.91 53.02 -14.03
CA THR A 560 -9.18 51.79 -13.78
C THR A 560 -8.74 51.75 -12.33
N LEU A 561 -9.00 50.64 -11.63
CA LEU A 561 -8.68 50.44 -10.23
C LEU A 561 -7.79 49.20 -10.06
N PRO A 562 -6.60 49.32 -9.48
CA PRO A 562 -5.81 48.17 -9.08
C PRO A 562 -6.47 47.46 -7.88
N LEU A 563 -6.33 46.14 -7.82
CA LEU A 563 -6.79 45.30 -6.71
C LEU A 563 -5.58 44.77 -5.91
N LYS A 564 -5.79 44.60 -4.60
CA LYS A 564 -4.85 44.00 -3.64
C LYS A 564 -5.55 42.94 -2.80
N GLY A 565 -4.77 42.25 -1.96
CA GLY A 565 -5.28 41.24 -1.03
C GLY A 565 -5.13 39.84 -1.58
N THR A 566 -6.13 38.99 -1.36
CA THR A 566 -6.16 37.60 -1.83
C THR A 566 -7.42 37.34 -2.62
N VAL A 567 -7.47 36.24 -3.37
CA VAL A 567 -8.68 35.83 -4.09
C VAL A 567 -9.89 35.58 -3.16
N ASP A 568 -9.65 35.28 -1.87
CA ASP A 568 -10.74 35.10 -0.90
C ASP A 568 -11.22 36.45 -0.30
N ASN A 569 -10.40 37.51 -0.36
CA ASN A 569 -10.73 38.84 0.15
C ASN A 569 -10.09 39.95 -0.74
N PRO A 570 -10.60 40.14 -1.97
CA PRO A 570 -10.08 41.15 -2.88
C PRO A 570 -10.52 42.56 -2.46
N GLN A 571 -9.59 43.52 -2.52
CA GLN A 571 -9.84 44.92 -2.13
C GLN A 571 -9.26 45.89 -3.15
N ILE A 572 -9.83 47.09 -3.27
CA ILE A 572 -9.26 48.15 -4.12
C ILE A 572 -7.94 48.64 -3.49
N ASP A 573 -6.89 48.74 -4.31
CA ASP A 573 -5.60 49.29 -3.93
C ASP A 573 -5.59 50.81 -4.12
N THR A 574 -6.10 51.52 -3.10
CA THR A 574 -6.14 52.98 -3.09
C THR A 574 -4.75 53.62 -3.16
N SER A 575 -3.70 52.93 -2.69
CA SER A 575 -2.34 53.45 -2.71
C SER A 575 -1.78 53.46 -4.13
N LYS A 576 -1.88 52.32 -4.83
CA LYS A 576 -1.50 52.23 -6.26
C LYS A 576 -2.35 53.15 -7.14
N LEU A 577 -3.62 53.34 -6.80
CA LEU A 577 -4.50 54.26 -7.53
C LEU A 577 -4.00 55.71 -7.50
N ILE A 578 -3.59 56.21 -6.33
CA ILE A 578 -3.04 57.56 -6.19
C ILE A 578 -1.73 57.68 -6.97
N GLU A 579 -0.85 56.68 -6.87
CA GLU A 579 0.41 56.63 -7.62
C GLU A 579 0.18 56.70 -9.14
N GLN A 580 -0.78 55.92 -9.66
CA GLN A 580 -1.13 55.92 -11.08
C GLN A 580 -1.67 57.28 -11.53
N GLN A 581 -2.54 57.92 -10.74
CA GLN A 581 -3.07 59.24 -11.08
C GLN A 581 -1.99 60.33 -11.09
N VAL A 582 -1.06 60.31 -10.13
CA VAL A 582 0.07 61.25 -10.09
C VAL A 582 0.97 61.06 -11.31
N LYS A 583 1.23 59.81 -11.69
CA LYS A 583 2.03 59.48 -12.87
C LYS A 583 1.35 59.92 -14.16
N GLU A 584 0.06 59.63 -14.35
CA GLU A 584 -0.71 60.05 -15.52
C GLU A 584 -0.78 61.57 -15.64
N GLN A 585 -0.99 62.30 -14.54
CA GLN A 585 -0.99 63.76 -14.55
C GLN A 585 0.40 64.33 -14.88
N ALA A 586 1.48 63.73 -14.36
CA ALA A 586 2.84 64.13 -14.70
C ALA A 586 3.15 63.89 -16.19
N GLU A 587 2.75 62.74 -16.74
CA GLU A 587 2.90 62.41 -18.16
C GLU A 587 2.07 63.34 -19.06
N GLU A 588 0.85 63.68 -18.66
CA GLU A 588 -0.02 64.59 -19.42
C GLU A 588 0.50 66.04 -19.38
N GLN A 589 1.04 66.50 -18.24
CA GLN A 589 1.71 67.79 -18.15
C GLN A 589 3.01 67.83 -18.96
N LEU A 590 3.83 66.78 -18.92
CA LEU A 590 5.01 66.65 -19.77
C LEU A 590 4.63 66.68 -21.26
N ARG A 591 3.58 65.96 -21.65
CA ARG A 591 3.10 65.95 -23.04
C ARG A 591 2.63 67.33 -23.50
N LYS A 592 1.89 68.07 -22.67
CA LYS A 592 1.48 69.46 -22.96
C LYS A 592 2.68 70.40 -23.09
N VAL A 593 3.68 70.27 -22.22
CA VAL A 593 4.92 71.06 -22.30
C VAL A 593 5.70 70.72 -23.57
N PHE A 594 5.79 69.45 -23.95
CA PHE A 594 6.40 69.06 -25.22
C PHE A 594 5.61 69.57 -26.43
N GLU A 595 4.27 69.48 -26.43
CA GLU A 595 3.42 70.03 -27.50
C GLU A 595 3.54 71.56 -27.62
N ASP A 596 3.78 72.29 -26.52
CA ASP A 596 3.99 73.75 -26.51
C ASP A 596 5.43 74.15 -26.90
N ILE A 597 6.42 73.26 -26.74
CA ILE A 597 7.81 73.48 -27.20
C ILE A 597 7.97 73.23 -28.72
N PHE A 598 7.10 72.39 -29.31
CA PHE A 598 7.12 72.05 -30.73
C PHE A 598 6.06 72.78 -31.58
N LYS A 599 5.37 73.77 -31.02
CA LYS A 599 4.64 74.82 -31.76
C LYS A 599 5.53 76.05 -31.93
#